data_AF-A0A7T7U145-F1
#
_entry.id   AF-A0A7T7U145-F1
#
_cell.length_a   1.000
_cell.length_b   1.000
_cell.length_c   1.000
_cell.angle_alpha   90.00
_cell.angle_beta   90.00
_cell.angle_gamma   90.00
#
_symmetry.space_group_name_H-M   'P 1'
#
loop_
_entity.id
_entity.type
_entity.pdbx_description
1 polymer ?
#
loop_
_entity_poly.entity_id
_entity_poly.type
_entity_poly.pdbx_seq_one_letter_code
_entity_poly.pdbx_strand_id
1 'polypeptide(L)'
;MSYQLIELNIQATDNIQCPHCQQHVINWAEEQYIQPCEHVLFIAMDIGFEYITDEFEHTMLRSVDDLHAHDDQVNMLAEIIQAIYPDYLIFKSDLGAEGYFRYVGFTA
;
A
#
# COMPACT_ATOMS: atom_id res chain seq x y z
N MET A 1 -0.13 -5.77 -18.26
CA MET A 1 -0.82 -5.25 -17.07
C MET A 1 0.26 -5.14 -16.04
N SER A 2 0.61 -3.93 -15.61
CA SER A 2 1.81 -3.70 -14.79
C SER A 2 1.60 -4.02 -13.30
N TYR A 3 0.36 -4.32 -12.88
CA TYR A 3 0.04 -4.65 -11.50
C TYR A 3 -0.98 -5.78 -11.41
N GLN A 4 -1.03 -6.43 -10.25
CA GLN A 4 -2.06 -7.39 -9.87
C GLN A 4 -2.68 -7.00 -8.53
N LEU A 5 -3.97 -6.72 -8.52
CA LEU A 5 -4.74 -6.44 -7.30
C LEU A 5 -5.29 -7.73 -6.70
N ILE A 6 -5.01 -7.97 -5.42
CA ILE A 6 -5.47 -9.11 -4.64
C ILE A 6 -6.28 -8.57 -3.47
N GLU A 7 -7.58 -8.84 -3.47
CA GLU A 7 -8.45 -8.50 -2.35
C GLU A 7 -8.29 -9.53 -1.25
N LEU A 8 -7.79 -9.09 -0.09
CA LEU A 8 -7.68 -9.90 1.11
C LEU A 8 -8.99 -9.84 1.88
N ASN A 9 -9.60 -11.00 2.10
CA ASN A 9 -10.77 -11.12 2.96
C ASN A 9 -10.34 -11.27 4.43
N ILE A 10 -9.71 -10.23 4.96
CA ILE A 10 -9.19 -10.14 6.34
C ILE A 10 -9.80 -8.92 7.04
N GLN A 11 -9.82 -8.94 8.36
CA GLN A 11 -10.26 -7.81 9.17
C GLN A 11 -9.16 -6.74 9.25
N ALA A 12 -9.55 -5.52 9.60
CA ALA A 12 -8.63 -4.40 9.77
C ALA A 12 -7.52 -4.69 10.79
N THR A 13 -7.81 -5.48 11.82
CA THR A 13 -6.89 -5.86 12.89
C THR A 13 -6.09 -7.13 12.57
N ASP A 14 -6.23 -7.70 11.38
CA ASP A 14 -5.44 -8.85 10.96
C ASP A 14 -4.06 -8.41 10.46
N ASN A 15 -3.09 -9.29 10.67
CA ASN A 15 -1.74 -9.08 10.20
C ASN A 15 -1.63 -9.36 8.70
N ILE A 16 -0.80 -8.59 8.00
CA ILE A 16 -0.49 -8.80 6.58
C ILE A 16 0.92 -9.33 6.47
N GLN A 17 1.07 -10.47 5.80
CA GLN A 17 2.37 -11.09 5.52
C GLN A 17 2.81 -10.78 4.10
N CYS A 18 4.11 -10.56 3.93
CA CYS A 18 4.72 -10.47 2.61
C CYS A 18 4.67 -11.83 1.91
N PRO A 19 4.22 -11.90 0.63
CA PRO A 19 4.18 -13.17 -0.10
C PRO A 19 5.57 -13.76 -0.41
N HIS A 20 6.63 -12.95 -0.37
CA HIS A 20 8.00 -13.38 -0.70
C HIS A 20 8.76 -13.93 0.51
N CYS A 21 8.80 -13.16 1.60
CA CYS A 21 9.57 -13.51 2.80
C CYS A 21 8.72 -14.00 3.98
N GLN A 22 7.38 -13.97 3.87
CA GLN A 22 6.44 -14.33 4.94
C GLN A 22 6.57 -13.48 6.22
N GLN A 23 7.34 -12.39 6.18
CA GLN A 23 7.42 -11.43 7.27
C GLN A 23 6.09 -10.69 7.39
N HIS A 24 5.66 -10.44 8.63
CA HIS A 24 4.52 -9.57 8.90
C HIS A 24 4.89 -8.12 8.59
N VAL A 25 4.39 -7.60 7.47
CA VAL A 25 4.58 -6.21 7.07
C VAL A 25 3.60 -5.28 7.76
N ILE A 26 2.43 -5.83 8.11
CA ILE A 26 1.50 -5.25 9.07
C ILE A 26 1.40 -6.25 10.24
N ASN A 27 1.81 -5.82 11.43
CA ASN A 27 1.75 -6.61 12.66
C ASN A 27 1.12 -5.81 13.81
N TRP A 28 -0.15 -6.04 14.08
CA TRP A 28 -0.89 -5.36 15.15
C TRP A 28 -0.44 -5.73 16.57
N ALA A 29 0.42 -6.75 16.72
CA ALA A 29 0.97 -7.11 18.03
C ALA A 29 2.13 -6.20 18.47
N GLU A 30 2.74 -5.46 17.54
CA GLU A 30 3.86 -4.55 17.80
C GLU A 30 3.35 -3.11 18.02
N GLU A 31 4.07 -2.30 18.81
CA GLU A 31 3.75 -0.87 18.97
C GLU A 31 3.81 -0.13 17.63
N GLN A 32 4.82 -0.45 16.82
CA GLN A 32 4.91 -0.01 15.44
C GLN A 32 4.37 -1.12 14.53
N TYR A 33 3.09 -1.01 14.20
CA TYR A 33 2.38 -2.03 13.43
C TYR A 33 2.87 -2.15 11.97
N ILE A 34 3.53 -1.13 11.43
CA ILE A 34 4.11 -1.14 10.09
C ILE A 34 5.57 -1.60 10.16
N GLN A 35 5.88 -2.69 9.47
CA GLN A 35 7.18 -3.34 9.46
C GLN A 35 7.59 -3.71 8.02
N PRO A 36 7.82 -2.71 7.14
CA PRO A 36 8.10 -2.97 5.73
C PRO A 36 9.35 -3.82 5.58
N CYS A 37 9.29 -4.79 4.68
CA CYS A 37 10.45 -5.58 4.28
C CYS A 37 10.97 -5.11 2.91
N GLU A 38 12.09 -5.63 2.44
CA GLU A 38 12.72 -5.24 1.16
C GLU A 38 11.82 -5.44 -0.07
N HIS A 39 10.77 -6.27 0.05
CA HIS A 39 9.81 -6.51 -1.03
C HIS A 39 8.63 -5.54 -1.00
N VAL A 40 8.46 -4.76 0.07
CA VAL A 40 7.36 -3.79 0.19
C VAL A 40 7.72 -2.55 -0.59
N LEU A 41 6.87 -2.20 -1.55
CA LEU A 41 7.03 -0.98 -2.36
C LEU A 41 6.34 0.22 -1.69
N PHE A 42 5.16 -0.01 -1.13
CA PHE A 42 4.37 1.01 -0.45
C PHE A 42 3.35 0.39 0.50
N ILE A 43 2.92 1.17 1.49
CA ILE A 43 1.78 0.92 2.36
C ILE A 43 0.97 2.21 2.35
N ALA A 44 -0.23 2.14 1.78
CA ALA A 44 -1.12 3.27 1.61
C ALA A 44 -2.50 2.98 2.21
N MET A 45 -3.19 4.05 2.56
CA MET A 45 -4.61 4.06 2.90
C MET A 45 -5.31 4.96 1.88
N ASP A 46 -6.63 4.97 1.83
CA ASP A 46 -7.35 5.91 0.94
C ASP A 46 -7.07 7.39 1.25
N ILE A 47 -6.52 7.71 2.43
CA ILE A 47 -6.19 9.07 2.86
C ILE A 47 -4.71 9.47 2.69
N GLY A 48 -3.83 8.56 2.25
CA GLY A 48 -2.41 8.89 2.14
C GLY A 48 -1.48 7.67 2.22
N PHE A 49 -0.17 7.94 2.17
CA PHE A 49 0.87 6.91 2.28
C PHE A 49 1.42 6.87 3.70
N GLU A 50 1.45 5.67 4.30
CA GLU A 50 2.16 5.42 5.55
C GLU A 50 3.63 5.06 5.28
N TYR A 51 3.89 4.41 4.15
CA TYR A 51 5.22 4.04 3.70
C TYR A 51 5.27 3.98 2.17
N ILE A 52 6.39 4.38 1.59
CA ILE A 52 6.67 4.27 0.17
C ILE A 52 8.17 4.25 -0.02
N THR A 53 8.63 3.46 -0.99
CA THR A 53 10.03 3.42 -1.40
C THR A 53 10.29 4.50 -2.45
N ASP A 54 11.47 5.11 -2.41
CA ASP A 54 11.88 6.12 -3.40
C ASP A 54 11.73 5.58 -4.84
N GLU A 55 12.07 4.30 -5.05
CA GLU A 55 11.96 3.64 -6.36
C GLU A 55 10.52 3.63 -6.87
N PHE A 56 9.54 3.33 -6.01
CA PHE A 56 8.14 3.34 -6.41
C PHE A 56 7.62 4.78 -6.56
N GLU A 57 7.96 5.68 -5.64
CA GLU A 57 7.57 7.09 -5.71
C GLU A 57 8.01 7.74 -7.04
N HIS A 58 9.23 7.45 -7.50
CA HIS A 58 9.75 7.96 -8.77
C HIS A 58 8.97 7.47 -10.01
N THR A 59 8.16 6.42 -9.87
CA THR A 59 7.29 5.92 -10.94
C THR A 59 5.87 6.45 -10.88
N MET A 60 5.50 7.17 -9.81
CA MET A 60 4.19 7.79 -9.68
C MET A 60 4.10 9.06 -10.53
N LEU A 61 2.87 9.41 -10.91
CA LEU A 61 2.60 10.63 -11.69
C LEU A 61 2.71 11.90 -10.83
N ARG A 62 2.42 11.78 -9.53
CA ARG A 62 2.45 12.85 -8.54
C ARG A 62 3.37 12.45 -7.40
N SER A 63 4.04 13.44 -6.81
CA SER A 63 4.85 13.23 -5.62
C SER A 63 3.96 12.92 -4.41
N VAL A 64 4.52 12.24 -3.41
CA VAL A 64 3.80 11.96 -2.16
C VAL A 64 3.38 13.26 -1.46
N ASP A 65 4.23 14.29 -1.52
CA ASP A 65 3.92 15.62 -0.99
C ASP A 65 2.69 16.25 -1.65
N ASP A 66 2.57 16.13 -2.97
CA ASP A 66 1.40 16.64 -3.70
C ASP A 66 0.12 15.85 -3.37
N LEU A 67 0.26 14.54 -3.12
CA LEU A 67 -0.86 13.66 -2.75
C LEU A 67 -1.36 13.99 -1.35
N HIS A 68 -0.48 14.21 -0.38
CA HIS A 68 -0.86 14.66 0.96
C HIS A 68 -1.49 16.07 0.95
N ALA A 69 -1.10 16.93 0.01
CA ALA A 69 -1.70 18.27 -0.12
C ALA A 69 -3.11 18.26 -0.70
N HIS A 70 -3.55 17.17 -1.34
CA HIS A 70 -4.84 17.02 -2.01
C HIS A 70 -5.52 15.69 -1.65
N ASP A 71 -5.30 15.20 -0.43
CA ASP A 71 -5.82 13.92 0.08
C ASP A 71 -7.36 13.85 0.07
N ASP A 72 -8.02 15.00 0.07
CA ASP A 72 -9.48 15.18 -0.02
C ASP A 72 -10.03 15.05 -1.46
N GLN A 73 -9.17 15.13 -2.47
CA GLN A 73 -9.55 15.17 -3.88
C GLN A 73 -8.98 14.02 -4.71
N VAL A 74 -7.95 13.34 -4.21
CA VAL A 74 -7.22 12.32 -4.95
C VAL A 74 -7.61 10.92 -4.49
N ASN A 75 -7.79 10.02 -5.45
CA ASN A 75 -8.01 8.61 -5.16
C ASN A 75 -6.65 7.88 -5.14
N MET A 76 -6.20 7.50 -3.95
CA MET A 76 -4.88 6.90 -3.76
C MET A 76 -4.68 5.63 -4.58
N LEU A 77 -5.68 4.74 -4.62
CA LEU A 77 -5.61 3.54 -5.44
C LEU A 77 -5.45 3.88 -6.92
N ALA A 78 -6.18 4.89 -7.42
CA ALA A 78 -6.10 5.32 -8.81
C ALA A 78 -4.71 5.84 -9.17
N GLU A 79 -4.02 6.54 -8.27
CA GLU A 79 -2.65 7.01 -8.49
C GLU A 79 -1.65 5.86 -8.45
N ILE A 80 -1.82 4.93 -7.50
CA ILE A 80 -0.99 3.73 -7.39
C ILE A 80 -1.05 2.92 -8.68
N ILE A 81 -2.25 2.58 -9.18
CA ILE A 81 -2.40 1.74 -10.39
C ILE A 81 -1.95 2.44 -11.69
N GLN A 82 -1.79 3.76 -11.66
CA GLN A 82 -1.26 4.55 -12.78
C GLN A 82 0.28 4.65 -12.77
N ALA A 83 0.93 4.23 -11.68
CA ALA A 83 2.39 4.20 -11.61
C ALA A 83 2.98 3.31 -12.71
N ILE A 84 4.12 3.74 -13.25
CA ILE A 84 4.82 3.02 -14.35
C ILE A 84 5.78 1.93 -13.85
N TYR A 85 5.68 1.53 -12.58
CA TYR A 85 6.50 0.48 -12.00
C TYR A 85 6.25 -0.87 -12.70
N PRO A 86 7.30 -1.64 -13.03
CA PRO A 86 7.16 -2.94 -13.68
C PRO A 86 6.63 -4.00 -12.69
N ASP A 87 5.58 -4.72 -13.09
CA ASP A 87 5.04 -5.93 -12.44
C ASP A 87 5.09 -5.91 -10.90
N TYR A 88 4.01 -5.46 -10.26
CA TYR A 88 3.89 -5.42 -8.79
C TYR A 88 2.53 -5.93 -8.30
N LEU A 89 2.49 -6.38 -7.06
CA LEU A 89 1.29 -6.89 -6.38
C LEU A 89 0.71 -5.81 -5.49
N ILE A 90 -0.62 -5.69 -5.45
CA ILE A 90 -1.34 -4.78 -4.55
C ILE A 90 -2.30 -5.61 -3.71
N PHE A 91 -2.05 -5.69 -2.42
CA PHE A 91 -2.97 -6.32 -1.47
C PHE A 91 -3.94 -5.26 -0.96
N LYS A 92 -5.22 -5.46 -1.20
CA LYS A 92 -6.30 -4.58 -0.72
C LYS A 92 -6.99 -5.24 0.46
N SER A 93 -7.02 -4.57 1.60
CA SER A 93 -7.74 -5.03 2.80
C SER A 93 -8.62 -3.93 3.39
N ASP A 94 -9.54 -4.30 4.26
CA ASP A 94 -10.37 -3.35 5.01
C ASP A 94 -9.50 -2.55 6.00
N LEU A 95 -9.78 -1.26 6.17
CA LEU A 95 -9.09 -0.40 7.15
C LEU A 95 -9.80 -0.34 8.52
N GLY A 96 -11.03 -0.87 8.61
CA GLY A 96 -11.86 -0.88 9.82
C GLY A 96 -12.71 0.37 9.98
N ALA A 97 -12.57 1.32 9.04
CA ALA A 97 -13.42 2.49 8.90
C ALA A 97 -14.31 2.30 7.66
N GLU A 98 -15.60 2.59 7.81
CA GLU A 98 -16.59 2.36 6.75
C GLU A 98 -16.21 3.13 5.47
N GLY A 99 -16.00 2.38 4.38
CA GLY A 99 -15.63 2.93 3.08
C GLY A 99 -14.14 3.20 2.87
N TYR A 100 -13.27 2.83 3.83
CA TYR A 100 -11.83 2.98 3.73
C TYR A 100 -11.11 1.62 3.63
N PHE A 101 -10.10 1.60 2.79
CA PHE A 101 -9.26 0.45 2.51
C PHE A 101 -7.80 0.78 2.73
N ARG A 102 -7.03 -0.29 2.93
CA ARG A 102 -5.58 -0.29 2.96
C ARG A 102 -5.06 -1.00 1.73
N TYR A 103 -4.00 -0.46 1.16
CA TYR A 103 -3.30 -0.99 0.01
C TYR A 103 -1.84 -1.24 0.38
N VAL A 104 -1.39 -2.47 0.22
CA VAL A 104 0.01 -2.84 0.45
C VAL A 104 0.61 -3.31 -0.87
N GLY A 105 1.62 -2.61 -1.34
CA GLY A 105 2.34 -2.89 -2.57
C GLY A 105 3.55 -3.80 -2.33
N PHE A 106 3.71 -4.82 -3.16
CA PHE A 106 4.90 -5.68 -3.17
C PHE A 106 5.50 -5.79 -4.57
N THR A 107 6.82 -5.95 -4.66
CA THR A 107 7.49 -6.39 -5.89
C THR A 107 6.92 -7.74 -6.35
N ALA A 108 6.82 -8.04 -7.65
CA ALA A 108 6.42 -9.37 -8.14
C ALA A 108 7.53 -10.43 -8.10
#